data_AF-A0A354WN39-F1
#
_entry.id   AF-A0A354WN39-F1
#
_cell.length_a   1.000
_cell.length_b   1.000
_cell.length_c   1.000
_cell.angle_alpha   90.00
_cell.angle_beta   90.00
_cell.angle_gamma   90.00
#
_symmetry.space_group_name_H-M   'P 1'
#
loop_
_entity.id
_entity.type
_entity.pdbx_description
1 polymer ?
#
loop_
_entity_poly.entity_id
_entity_poly.type
_entity_poly.pdbx_seq_one_letter_code
_entity_poly.pdbx_strand_id
1 'polypeptide(L)'
;MSRYLDELKDFWKKGDIFLLILCLIVSGFGCVFIASATSADKFGSNLKYIIIQVAATGLGVMMYALVSSIDLDFLSEHRMVMVTFNCALLLMLISPLGTDHGSGNRSWIDLGFISVQPAEICKITYVIIMASVMSAHQNRISS
;
A
#
# COMPACT_ATOMS: atom_id res chain seq x y z
N MET A 1 -20.45 -7.18 -16.02
CA MET A 1 -19.55 -8.10 -15.30
C MET A 1 -18.39 -8.60 -16.18
N SER A 2 -18.55 -8.75 -17.50
CA SER A 2 -17.45 -9.12 -18.42
C SER A 2 -16.31 -8.09 -18.49
N ARG A 3 -16.63 -6.78 -18.52
CA ARG A 3 -15.61 -5.72 -18.68
C ARG A 3 -14.52 -5.72 -17.59
N TYR A 4 -14.87 -6.01 -16.34
CA TYR A 4 -13.87 -6.11 -15.25
C TYR A 4 -12.99 -7.36 -15.36
N LEU A 5 -13.53 -8.47 -15.88
CA LEU A 5 -12.75 -9.69 -16.11
C LEU A 5 -11.81 -9.54 -17.32
N ASP A 6 -12.23 -8.80 -18.34
CA ASP A 6 -11.39 -8.47 -19.49
C ASP A 6 -10.25 -7.51 -19.10
N GLU A 7 -10.52 -6.49 -18.27
CA GLU A 7 -9.49 -5.60 -17.67
C GLU A 7 -8.48 -6.38 -16.81
N LEU A 8 -8.94 -7.34 -16.00
CA LEU A 8 -8.07 -8.22 -15.20
C LEU A 8 -7.25 -9.20 -16.06
N LYS A 9 -7.73 -9.55 -17.25
CA LYS A 9 -7.00 -10.39 -18.20
C LYS A 9 -5.97 -9.58 -18.97
N ASP A 10 -6.28 -8.33 -19.29
CA ASP A 10 -5.35 -7.37 -19.87
C ASP A 10 -4.31 -6.87 -18.87
N PHE A 11 -4.55 -6.99 -17.56
CA PHE A 11 -3.54 -6.74 -16.53
C PHE A 11 -2.31 -7.64 -16.70
N TRP A 12 -2.47 -8.90 -17.13
CA TRP A 12 -1.34 -9.77 -17.48
C TRP A 12 -0.58 -9.30 -18.74
N LYS A 13 -1.16 -8.41 -19.55
CA LYS A 13 -0.50 -7.84 -20.72
C LYS A 13 0.05 -6.43 -20.50
N LYS A 14 -0.60 -5.63 -19.65
CA LYS A 14 -0.25 -4.24 -19.34
C LYS A 14 0.65 -4.11 -18.10
N GLY A 15 0.53 -5.03 -17.15
CA GLY A 15 1.31 -5.02 -15.92
C GLY A 15 2.73 -5.53 -16.14
N ASP A 16 3.69 -4.94 -15.42
CA ASP A 16 5.07 -5.41 -15.42
C ASP A 16 5.18 -6.71 -14.60
N ILE A 17 4.89 -7.83 -15.26
CA ILE A 17 4.95 -9.17 -14.66
C ILE A 17 6.36 -9.48 -14.16
N PHE A 18 7.39 -8.98 -14.84
CA PHE A 18 8.77 -9.23 -14.44
C PHE A 18 9.04 -8.61 -13.07
N LEU A 19 8.62 -7.36 -12.87
CA LEU A 19 8.75 -6.65 -11.58
C LEU A 19 7.89 -7.30 -10.48
N LEU A 20 6.69 -7.78 -10.82
CA LEU A 20 5.84 -8.54 -9.89
C LEU A 20 6.52 -9.84 -9.44
N ILE A 21 7.10 -10.61 -10.36
CA ILE A 21 7.80 -11.86 -10.04
C ILE A 21 9.01 -11.58 -9.14
N LEU A 22 9.81 -10.55 -9.44
CA LEU A 22 10.93 -10.15 -8.59
C LEU A 22 10.45 -9.80 -7.17
N CYS A 23 9.36 -9.05 -7.04
CA CYS A 23 8.77 -8.71 -5.75
C CYS A 23 8.32 -9.97 -4.98
N LEU A 24 7.69 -10.93 -5.66
CA LEU A 24 7.27 -12.20 -5.05
C LEU A 24 8.45 -13.05 -4.58
N ILE A 25 9.54 -13.10 -5.36
CA ILE A 25 10.77 -13.80 -4.96
C ILE A 25 11.33 -13.18 -3.67
N VAL A 26 11.47 -11.85 -3.63
CA VAL A 26 11.97 -11.14 -2.45
C VAL A 26 11.05 -11.35 -1.24
N SER A 27 9.73 -11.30 -1.45
CA SER A 27 8.75 -11.61 -0.39
C SER A 27 8.88 -13.05 0.11
N GLY A 28 9.18 -14.01 -0.78
CA GLY A 28 9.45 -15.40 -0.44
C GLY A 28 10.69 -15.56 0.43
N PHE A 29 11.79 -14.86 0.10
CA PHE A 29 12.97 -14.77 0.97
C PHE A 29 12.62 -14.15 2.33
N GLY A 30 11.77 -13.12 2.35
CA GLY A 30 11.25 -12.54 3.58
C GLY A 30 10.56 -13.56 4.49
N CYS A 31 9.72 -14.44 3.93
CA CYS A 31 9.09 -15.54 4.69
C CYS A 31 10.13 -16.48 5.31
N VAL A 32 11.19 -16.83 4.57
CA VAL A 32 12.28 -17.68 5.09
C VAL A 32 13.03 -17.00 6.23
N PHE A 33 13.28 -15.69 6.13
CA PHE A 33 13.89 -14.93 7.22
C PHE A 33 13.02 -14.87 8.47
N ILE A 34 11.71 -14.67 8.32
CA ILE A 34 10.77 -14.67 9.46
C ILE A 34 10.75 -16.04 10.15
N ALA A 35 10.72 -17.12 9.36
CA ALA A 35 10.80 -18.48 9.89
C ALA A 35 12.11 -18.69 10.67
N SER A 36 13.24 -18.24 10.13
CA SER A 36 14.54 -18.35 10.80
C SER A 36 14.61 -17.53 12.09
N ALA A 37 14.14 -16.28 12.08
CA ALA A 37 14.18 -15.39 13.24
C ALA A 37 13.23 -15.82 14.37
N THR A 38 12.08 -16.41 14.01
CA THR A 38 11.06 -16.85 14.97
C THR A 38 11.32 -18.27 15.48
N SER A 39 12.32 -18.99 14.93
CA SER A 39 12.72 -20.34 15.36
C SER A 39 13.39 -20.40 16.73
N ALA A 40 13.73 -19.27 17.34
CA ALA A 40 14.22 -19.24 18.72
C ALA A 40 13.06 -19.44 19.70
N ASP A 41 13.17 -20.47 20.57
CA ASP A 41 12.20 -20.99 21.57
C ASP A 41 11.43 -19.96 22.44
N LYS A 42 11.72 -18.66 22.36
CA LYS A 42 11.06 -17.58 23.10
C LYS A 42 9.78 -17.05 22.45
N PHE A 43 9.54 -17.30 21.17
CA PHE A 43 8.39 -16.78 20.44
C PHE A 43 7.51 -17.94 19.96
N GLY A 44 6.42 -18.21 20.68
CA GLY A 44 5.52 -19.33 20.36
C GLY A 44 5.03 -19.34 18.90
N SER A 45 4.79 -20.55 18.38
CA SER A 45 4.20 -20.85 17.07
C SER A 45 4.74 -20.01 15.90
N ASN A 46 5.88 -20.45 15.34
CA ASN A 46 6.44 -19.98 14.06
C ASN A 46 5.39 -19.85 12.94
N LEU A 47 4.39 -20.73 12.95
CA LEU A 47 3.32 -20.77 11.95
C LEU A 47 2.48 -19.49 11.91
N LYS A 48 2.23 -18.82 13.06
CA LYS A 48 1.37 -17.63 13.08
C LYS A 48 1.95 -16.49 12.24
N TYR A 49 3.24 -16.21 12.39
CA TYR A 49 3.91 -15.11 11.68
C TYR A 49 4.07 -15.40 10.19
N ILE A 50 4.34 -16.67 9.83
CA ILE A 50 4.39 -17.10 8.43
C ILE A 50 3.02 -16.96 7.76
N ILE A 51 1.94 -17.39 8.43
CA ILE A 51 0.57 -17.25 7.90
C ILE A 51 0.22 -15.77 7.67
N ILE A 52 0.53 -14.90 8.64
CA ILE A 52 0.31 -13.45 8.50
C ILE A 52 1.12 -12.90 7.33
N GLN A 53 2.38 -13.29 7.17
CA GLN A 53 3.22 -12.83 6.06
C GLN A 53 2.65 -13.25 4.71
N VAL A 54 2.26 -14.53 4.56
CA VAL A 54 1.68 -15.04 3.31
C VAL A 54 0.35 -14.35 3.00
N ALA A 55 -0.50 -14.15 4.01
CA ALA A 55 -1.75 -13.40 3.86
C ALA A 55 -1.50 -11.93 3.45
N ALA A 56 -0.49 -11.28 4.05
CA ALA A 56 -0.09 -9.92 3.71
C ALA A 56 0.45 -9.81 2.28
N THR A 57 1.28 -10.78 1.84
CA THR A 57 1.76 -10.84 0.45
C THR A 57 0.59 -11.02 -0.51
N GLY A 58 -0.36 -11.92 -0.20
CA GLY A 58 -1.56 -12.11 -1.02
C GLY A 58 -2.43 -10.85 -1.12
N LEU A 59 -2.63 -10.15 0.01
CA LEU A 59 -3.32 -8.86 0.05
C LEU A 59 -2.57 -7.80 -0.78
N GLY A 60 -1.24 -7.77 -0.71
CA GLY A 60 -0.40 -6.88 -1.51
C GLY A 60 -0.57 -7.09 -3.02
N VAL A 61 -0.59 -8.35 -3.47
CA VAL A 61 -0.84 -8.68 -4.89
C VAL A 61 -2.24 -8.25 -5.33
N MET A 62 -3.25 -8.46 -4.48
CA MET A 62 -4.61 -8.00 -4.75
C MET A 62 -4.68 -6.47 -4.85
N MET A 63 -4.03 -5.75 -3.93
CA MET A 63 -3.97 -4.29 -3.96
C MET A 63 -3.21 -3.76 -5.18
N TYR A 64 -2.13 -4.41 -5.60
CA TYR A 64 -1.42 -4.08 -6.83
C TYR A 64 -2.34 -4.17 -8.07
N ALA A 65 -3.11 -5.26 -8.19
CA ALA A 65 -4.07 -5.41 -9.29
C ALA A 65 -5.17 -4.34 -9.28
N LEU A 66 -5.71 -4.02 -8.10
CA LEU A 66 -6.73 -2.97 -7.95
C LEU A 66 -6.18 -1.59 -8.33
N VAL A 67 -5.04 -1.18 -7.76
CA VAL A 67 -4.45 0.13 -8.01
C VAL A 67 -4.02 0.28 -9.47
N SER A 68 -3.48 -0.78 -10.08
CA SER A 68 -3.10 -0.77 -11.50
C SER A 68 -4.30 -0.64 -12.46
N SER A 69 -5.52 -0.93 -12.01
CA SER A 69 -6.74 -0.76 -12.80
C SER A 69 -7.35 0.64 -12.70
N ILE A 70 -6.86 1.48 -11.78
CA ILE A 70 -7.37 2.84 -11.59
C ILE A 70 -6.78 3.75 -12.67
N ASP A 71 -7.64 4.52 -13.31
CA ASP A 71 -7.24 5.54 -14.27
C ASP A 71 -6.53 6.70 -13.55
N LEU A 72 -5.25 6.91 -13.89
CA LEU A 72 -4.43 7.97 -13.31
C LEU A 72 -4.87 9.36 -13.75
N ASP A 73 -5.45 9.48 -14.95
CA ASP A 73 -5.87 10.79 -15.49
C ASP A 73 -7.06 11.32 -14.68
N PHE A 74 -8.05 10.46 -14.41
CA PHE A 74 -9.18 10.77 -13.53
C PHE A 74 -8.73 11.20 -12.13
N LEU A 75 -7.73 10.51 -11.59
CA LEU A 75 -7.20 10.78 -10.26
C LEU A 75 -6.43 12.11 -10.21
N SER A 76 -5.72 12.44 -11.29
CA SER A 76 -4.98 13.70 -11.44
C SER A 76 -5.89 14.93 -11.49
N GLU A 77 -7.09 14.80 -12.08
CA GLU A 77 -8.09 15.88 -12.19
C GLU A 77 -8.70 16.21 -10.82
N HIS A 78 -8.86 15.20 -9.96
CA HIS A 78 -9.47 15.31 -8.63
C HIS A 78 -8.47 15.51 -7.49
N ARG A 79 -7.34 16.18 -7.75
CA ARG A 79 -6.26 16.43 -6.78
C ARG A 79 -6.73 17.03 -5.43
N MET A 80 -7.72 17.93 -5.45
CA MET A 80 -8.31 18.54 -4.23
C MET A 80 -8.97 17.49 -3.32
N VAL A 81 -9.67 16.52 -3.92
CA VAL A 81 -10.31 15.43 -3.20
C VAL A 81 -9.27 14.53 -2.56
N MET A 82 -8.18 14.23 -3.28
CA MET A 82 -7.06 13.43 -2.74
C MET A 82 -6.37 14.11 -1.56
N VAL A 83 -6.15 15.43 -1.64
CA VAL A 83 -5.56 16.21 -0.53
C VAL A 83 -6.47 16.18 0.68
N THR A 84 -7.78 16.42 0.49
CA THR A 84 -8.76 16.43 1.58
C THR A 84 -8.87 15.03 2.21
N PHE A 85 -8.86 13.98 1.40
CA PHE A 85 -8.83 12.59 1.84
C PHE A 85 -7.58 12.28 2.69
N ASN A 86 -6.39 12.69 2.23
CA ASN A 86 -5.15 12.53 3.01
C ASN A 86 -5.19 13.29 4.33
N CYS A 87 -5.66 14.54 4.32
CA CYS A 87 -5.80 15.34 5.54
C CYS A 87 -6.77 14.66 6.51
N ALA A 88 -7.92 14.17 6.04
CA ALA A 88 -8.88 13.46 6.87
C ALA A 88 -8.29 12.17 7.48
N LEU A 89 -7.57 11.37 6.68
CA LEU A 89 -6.86 10.18 7.13
C LEU A 89 -5.82 10.50 8.21
N LEU A 90 -5.03 11.55 8.02
CA LEU A 90 -4.01 11.98 8.99
C LEU A 90 -4.63 12.53 10.27
N LEU A 91 -5.73 13.28 10.17
CA LEU A 91 -6.48 13.75 11.34
C LEU A 91 -7.07 12.59 12.15
N MET A 92 -7.37 11.46 11.49
CA MET A 92 -7.86 10.26 12.16
C MET A 92 -6.84 9.65 13.15
N LEU A 93 -5.53 9.95 13.02
CA LEU A 93 -4.50 9.55 14.01
C LEU A 93 -4.68 10.28 15.36
N ILE A 94 -5.29 11.46 15.36
CA ILE A 94 -5.54 12.25 16.57
C ILE A 94 -6.73 11.67 17.35
N SER A 95 -7.63 10.97 16.65
CA SER A 95 -8.80 10.30 17.23
C SER A 95 -8.37 9.17 18.20
N PRO A 96 -9.26 8.70 19.09
CA PRO A 96 -8.94 7.62 20.04
C PRO A 96 -8.59 6.28 19.37
N LEU A 97 -8.77 6.15 18.06
CA LEU A 97 -8.35 5.00 17.26
C LEU A 97 -6.84 5.00 16.94
N GLY A 98 -6.17 6.14 17.14
CA GLY A 98 -4.72 6.25 17.01
C GLY A 98 -4.02 5.56 18.17
N THR A 99 -3.28 4.50 17.88
CA THR A 99 -2.45 3.77 18.84
C THR A 99 -0.99 4.19 18.71
N ASP A 100 -0.30 4.21 19.84
CA ASP A 100 1.14 4.45 19.89
C ASP A 100 1.95 3.14 19.91
N HIS A 101 1.30 1.98 20.01
CA HIS A 101 1.94 0.67 20.23
C HIS A 101 3.04 0.71 21.31
N GLY A 102 2.94 1.61 22.29
CA GLY A 102 3.96 1.82 23.34
C GLY A 102 5.24 2.55 22.89
N SER A 103 5.30 3.09 21.67
CA SER A 103 6.42 3.87 21.14
C SER A 103 6.34 5.38 21.43
N GLY A 104 5.22 5.85 21.99
CA GLY A 104 4.92 7.28 22.18
C GLY A 104 4.58 8.04 20.90
N ASN A 105 4.59 7.39 19.74
CA ASN A 105 4.24 7.99 18.45
C ASN A 105 2.93 7.40 17.90
N ARG A 106 1.88 8.23 17.81
CA ARG A 106 0.58 7.84 17.24
C ARG A 106 0.63 7.84 15.71
N SER A 107 1.24 6.82 15.12
CA SER A 107 1.36 6.67 13.66
C SER A 107 0.49 5.54 13.09
N TRP A 108 -0.13 4.75 13.95
CA TRP A 108 -0.94 3.59 13.57
C TRP A 108 -2.39 3.77 14.01
N ILE A 109 -3.31 3.34 13.16
CA ILE A 109 -4.72 3.18 13.52
C ILE A 109 -4.93 1.69 13.80
N ASP A 110 -5.34 1.37 15.03
CA ASP A 110 -5.65 0.00 15.40
C ASP A 110 -7.16 -0.21 15.42
N LEU A 111 -7.62 -1.09 14.54
CA LEU A 111 -9.03 -1.50 14.43
C LEU A 111 -9.29 -2.83 15.18
N GLY A 112 -8.34 -3.28 16.02
CA GLY A 112 -8.41 -4.48 16.85
C GLY A 112 -8.03 -5.77 16.13
N PHE A 113 -8.34 -5.89 14.83
CA PHE A 113 -7.96 -7.03 13.99
C PHE A 113 -6.94 -6.68 12.91
N ILE A 114 -6.90 -5.41 12.50
CA ILE A 114 -6.01 -4.89 11.48
C ILE A 114 -5.45 -3.57 11.99
N SER A 115 -4.13 -3.43 11.89
CA SER A 115 -3.45 -2.17 12.10
C SER A 115 -3.13 -1.55 10.75
N VAL A 116 -3.63 -0.35 10.49
CA VAL A 116 -3.39 0.38 9.25
C VAL A 116 -2.49 1.56 9.56
N GLN A 117 -1.47 1.76 8.73
CA GLN A 117 -0.61 2.94 8.79
C GLN A 117 -1.05 3.95 7.72
N PRO A 118 -1.72 5.06 8.08
CA PRO A 118 -2.28 5.98 7.08
C PRO A 118 -1.20 6.68 6.25
N ALA A 119 0.02 6.80 6.78
CA ALA A 119 1.18 7.34 6.07
C ALA A 119 1.52 6.53 4.81
N GLU A 120 1.29 5.21 4.79
CA GLU A 120 1.53 4.38 3.60
C GLU A 120 0.59 4.77 2.45
N ILE A 121 -0.69 4.98 2.76
CA ILE A 121 -1.70 5.43 1.78
C ILE A 121 -1.38 6.85 1.31
N CYS A 122 -1.03 7.74 2.23
CA CYS A 122 -0.70 9.13 1.92
C CYS A 122 0.51 9.28 0.99
N LYS A 123 1.50 8.38 1.06
CA LYS A 123 2.67 8.41 0.16
C LYS A 123 2.26 8.21 -1.30
N ILE A 124 1.38 7.25 -1.57
CA ILE A 124 0.93 6.93 -2.93
C ILE A 124 0.18 8.13 -3.52
N THR A 125 -0.81 8.64 -2.80
CA THR A 125 -1.63 9.78 -3.24
C THR A 125 -0.80 11.05 -3.37
N TYR A 126 0.18 11.27 -2.49
CA TYR A 126 1.09 12.40 -2.55
C TYR A 126 1.95 12.41 -3.81
N VAL A 127 2.50 11.25 -4.21
CA VAL A 127 3.28 11.15 -5.47
C VAL A 127 2.42 11.54 -6.67
N ILE A 128 1.16 11.12 -6.71
CA ILE A 128 0.22 11.44 -7.80
C ILE A 128 -0.11 12.93 -7.82
N ILE A 129 -0.40 13.52 -6.66
CA ILE A 129 -0.65 14.97 -6.54
C ILE A 129 0.57 15.77 -7.01
N MET A 130 1.77 15.39 -6.55
CA MET A 130 3.00 16.08 -6.92
C MET A 130 3.29 15.95 -8.42
N ALA A 131 3.12 14.76 -9.00
CA ALA A 131 3.27 14.54 -10.44
C ALA A 131 2.30 15.42 -11.26
N SER A 132 1.03 15.49 -10.85
CA SER A 132 0.00 16.35 -11.48
C SER A 132 0.37 17.84 -11.39
N VAL A 133 0.82 18.31 -10.21
CA VAL A 133 1.22 19.70 -10.00
C VAL A 133 2.43 20.06 -10.87
N MET A 134 3.44 19.18 -10.93
CA MET A 134 4.64 19.39 -11.76
C MET A 134 4.30 19.40 -13.26
N SER A 135 3.44 18.49 -13.71
CA SER A 135 2.98 18.46 -15.11
C SER A 135 2.21 19.74 -15.49
N ALA A 136 1.32 20.22 -14.61
CA ALA A 136 0.57 21.45 -14.86
C ALA A 136 1.45 22.72 -14.92
N HIS A 137 2.58 22.72 -14.20
CA HIS A 137 3.51 23.87 -14.17
C HIS A 137 4.76 23.67 -15.04
N GLN A 138 4.80 22.62 -15.87
CA GLN A 138 5.96 22.27 -16.68
C GLN A 138 6.49 23.44 -17.51
N ASN A 139 5.60 24.22 -18.13
CA ASN A 139 5.96 25.39 -18.96
C ASN A 139 6.60 26.56 -18.16
N ARG A 140 6.40 26.62 -16.84
CA ARG A 140 7.02 27.64 -15.96
C ARG A 140 8.35 27.18 -15.37
N ILE A 141 8.62 25.88 -15.37
CA ILE A 141 9.83 25.28 -14.78
C ILE A 141 10.92 25.10 -15.85
N SER A 142 10.54 24.94 -17.12
CA SER A 142 11.47 24.78 -18.25
C SER A 142 11.87 26.09 -18.93
N SER A 143 11.68 27.25 -18.28
CA SER A 143 12.19 28.57 -18.69
C SER A 143 13.18 29.07 -17.66
#